data_AF-A0A433QAM1-F1
#
_entry.id   AF-A0A433QAM1-F1
#
_cell.length_a   1.000
_cell.length_b   1.000
_cell.length_c   1.000
_cell.angle_alpha   90.00
_cell.angle_beta   90.00
_cell.angle_gamma   90.00
#
_symmetry.space_group_name_H-M   'P 1'
#
loop_
_entity.id
_entity.type
_entity.pdbx_description
1 polymer ?
#
loop_
_entity_poly.entity_id
_entity_poly.type
_entity_poly.pdbx_seq_one_letter_code
_entity_poly.pdbx_strand_id
1 'polypeptide(L)'
;MEDTNEPPKKKLKSTDSHPQQNLYAAANAEVKDGPVSTLNKMTDPANISSSTPYTEETLIQKMRWWLAIHHNSFAAPLAAVHALRQLPCCYHCCLRFVGIQQPWKIYTFTEKHLESFFTNLLEDPRVEKPYLTILRSTVPTNPLSVPCVVCLGTLQNAGSPDFVDPILSKSKAEKYRVLDFSFTLTLPPGALVRNHAVRLHLAEQLSLQNIPTGFDFDKVVDLKEPFRLLVAWRIAEGIRLKHNPYVSRQVWAVCTCR
;
A
#
# COMPACT_ATOMS: atom_id res chain seq x y z
N MET A 1 37.27 42.15 -3.14
CA MET A 1 37.40 40.89 -2.40
C MET A 1 36.01 40.27 -2.38
N GLU A 2 35.68 39.50 -3.40
CA GLU A 2 34.40 38.81 -3.54
C GLU A 2 34.60 37.37 -3.07
N ASP A 3 33.98 37.00 -1.95
CA ASP A 3 33.98 35.65 -1.40
C ASP A 3 32.95 34.78 -2.14
N THR A 4 33.44 33.92 -3.03
CA THR A 4 32.65 32.85 -3.67
C THR A 4 32.58 31.63 -2.74
N ASN A 5 31.56 31.60 -1.89
CA ASN A 5 31.21 30.39 -1.12
C ASN A 5 30.47 29.38 -2.02
N GLU A 6 31.22 28.57 -2.77
CA GLU A 6 30.71 27.35 -3.40
C GLU A 6 30.76 26.19 -2.39
N PRO A 7 29.67 25.43 -2.19
CA PRO A 7 29.68 24.30 -1.27
C PRO A 7 30.53 23.14 -1.81
N PRO A 8 31.20 22.36 -0.94
CA PRO A 8 32.13 21.32 -1.35
C PRO A 8 31.39 20.17 -2.05
N LYS A 9 31.79 19.90 -3.29
CA LYS A 9 31.36 18.72 -4.06
C LYS A 9 31.92 17.47 -3.40
N LYS A 10 31.12 16.83 -2.53
CA LYS A 10 31.40 15.47 -2.04
C LYS A 10 31.43 14.52 -3.23
N LYS A 11 32.62 14.02 -3.58
CA LYS A 11 32.77 12.86 -4.47
C LYS A 11 32.13 11.66 -3.77
N LEU A 12 30.98 11.23 -4.26
CA LEU A 12 30.34 9.99 -3.83
C LEU A 12 31.25 8.82 -4.24
N LYS A 13 31.88 8.17 -3.26
CA LYS A 13 32.66 6.95 -3.48
C LYS A 13 31.66 5.84 -3.81
N SER A 14 31.62 5.41 -5.07
CA SER A 14 30.85 4.24 -5.51
C SER A 14 31.59 2.96 -5.12
N THR A 15 31.40 2.50 -3.90
CA THR A 15 31.82 1.16 -3.49
C THR A 15 30.73 0.62 -2.59
N ASP A 16 29.82 -0.13 -3.20
CA ASP A 16 29.20 -1.36 -2.69
C ASP A 16 28.06 -1.72 -3.65
N SER A 17 28.38 -2.49 -4.69
CA SER A 17 27.37 -3.16 -5.51
C SER A 17 26.63 -4.13 -4.60
N HIS A 18 25.40 -3.78 -4.21
CA HIS A 18 24.55 -4.62 -3.38
C HIS A 18 24.36 -5.98 -4.10
N PRO A 19 24.52 -7.14 -3.41
CA PRO A 19 24.41 -8.46 -4.03
C PRO A 19 23.11 -8.70 -4.82
N GLN A 20 22.04 -7.98 -4.46
CA GLN A 20 20.72 -8.07 -5.09
C GLN A 20 20.67 -7.44 -6.50
N GLN A 21 21.54 -6.47 -6.82
CA GLN A 21 21.55 -5.78 -8.13
C GLN A 21 21.88 -6.73 -9.29
N ASN A 22 22.83 -7.65 -9.08
CA ASN A 22 23.24 -8.61 -10.10
C ASN A 22 22.16 -9.68 -10.37
N LEU A 23 21.32 -9.99 -9.39
CA LEU A 23 20.33 -11.06 -9.49
C LEU A 23 19.16 -10.67 -10.41
N TYR A 24 18.60 -9.47 -10.25
CA TYR A 24 17.48 -9.04 -11.09
C TYR A 24 17.91 -8.65 -12.51
N ALA A 25 19.15 -8.18 -12.71
CA ALA A 25 19.70 -7.97 -14.04
C ALA A 25 19.81 -9.29 -14.84
N ALA A 26 20.24 -10.38 -14.18
CA ALA A 26 20.25 -11.72 -14.77
C ALA A 26 18.84 -12.23 -15.07
N ALA A 27 17.89 -12.05 -14.14
CA ALA A 27 16.48 -12.42 -14.35
C ALA A 27 15.86 -11.74 -15.59
N ASN A 28 16.16 -10.46 -15.80
CA ASN A 28 15.70 -9.72 -16.97
C ASN A 28 16.30 -10.20 -18.29
N ALA A 29 17.53 -10.69 -18.27
CA ALA A 29 18.17 -11.25 -19.46
C ALA A 29 17.53 -12.59 -19.86
N GLU A 30 17.13 -13.41 -18.88
CA GLU A 30 16.47 -14.70 -19.10
C GLU A 30 15.03 -14.58 -19.62
N VAL A 31 14.35 -13.47 -19.35
CA VAL A 31 12.93 -13.27 -19.68
C VAL A 31 12.71 -12.73 -21.10
N LYS A 32 13.72 -12.12 -21.73
CA LYS A 32 13.62 -11.52 -23.07
C LYS A 32 13.30 -12.51 -24.21
N ASP A 33 13.35 -13.83 -23.95
CA ASP A 33 13.10 -14.88 -24.94
C ASP A 33 11.74 -15.61 -24.81
N GLY A 34 10.80 -15.11 -23.99
CA GLY A 34 9.50 -15.77 -23.72
C GLY A 34 8.27 -15.07 -24.33
N PRO A 35 7.22 -15.81 -24.76
CA PRO A 35 6.07 -15.22 -25.44
C PRO A 35 5.14 -14.49 -24.45
N VAL A 36 5.00 -13.17 -24.64
CA VAL A 36 3.97 -12.35 -24.02
C VAL A 36 2.62 -12.62 -24.72
N SER A 37 1.86 -13.62 -24.25
CA SER A 37 0.41 -13.67 -24.52
C SER A 37 -0.32 -14.62 -23.56
N THR A 38 -0.81 -14.12 -22.42
CA THR A 38 -1.86 -14.85 -21.68
C THR A 38 -2.78 -13.91 -20.89
N LEU A 39 -3.29 -12.86 -21.54
CA LEU A 39 -4.33 -12.00 -20.95
C LEU A 39 -5.74 -12.61 -21.05
N ASN A 40 -5.93 -13.66 -21.87
CA ASN A 40 -7.26 -14.11 -22.31
C ASN A 40 -8.00 -15.13 -21.41
N LYS A 41 -7.59 -15.36 -20.15
CA LYS A 41 -8.22 -16.40 -19.29
C LYS A 41 -8.75 -15.95 -17.92
N MET A 42 -8.70 -14.65 -17.59
CA MET A 42 -9.35 -14.15 -16.37
C MET A 42 -10.67 -13.49 -16.72
N THR A 43 -11.77 -14.20 -16.46
CA THR A 43 -13.12 -13.62 -16.49
C THR A 43 -13.22 -12.56 -15.40
N ASP A 44 -13.75 -11.39 -15.75
CA ASP A 44 -13.99 -10.31 -14.81
C ASP A 44 -14.89 -10.79 -13.66
N PRO A 45 -14.44 -10.72 -12.39
CA PRO A 45 -15.29 -11.04 -11.24
C PRO A 45 -16.49 -10.07 -11.09
N ALA A 46 -16.59 -9.01 -11.89
CA ALA A 46 -17.74 -8.11 -11.95
C ALA A 46 -19.04 -8.75 -12.45
N ASN A 47 -19.01 -9.97 -13.01
CA ASN A 47 -20.22 -10.70 -13.36
C ASN A 47 -20.87 -11.43 -12.16
N ILE A 48 -20.30 -11.28 -10.96
CA ILE A 48 -20.91 -11.70 -9.70
C ILE A 48 -21.82 -10.55 -9.24
N SER A 49 -23.13 -10.80 -9.25
CA SER A 49 -24.21 -9.86 -8.93
C SER A 49 -23.90 -8.99 -7.70
N SER A 50 -24.26 -7.70 -7.81
CA SER A 50 -24.09 -6.63 -6.82
C SER A 50 -24.79 -6.85 -5.47
N SER A 51 -25.38 -8.02 -5.25
CA SER A 51 -26.13 -8.41 -4.05
C SER A 51 -25.45 -9.49 -3.19
N THR A 52 -24.33 -10.07 -3.63
CA THR A 52 -23.63 -11.08 -2.83
C THR A 52 -22.72 -10.42 -1.77
N PRO A 53 -22.69 -10.94 -0.53
CA PRO A 53 -21.77 -10.44 0.49
C PRO A 53 -20.33 -10.67 0.02
N TYR A 54 -19.49 -9.64 0.16
CA TYR A 54 -18.06 -9.74 -0.14
C TYR A 54 -17.43 -10.76 0.82
N THR A 55 -17.13 -11.97 0.35
CA THR A 55 -16.29 -12.92 1.09
C THR A 55 -14.81 -12.54 0.91
N GLU A 56 -13.95 -12.98 1.83
CA GLU A 56 -12.52 -12.65 1.76
C GLU A 56 -11.89 -13.15 0.45
N GLU A 57 -12.29 -14.32 -0.03
CA GLU A 57 -11.80 -14.91 -1.29
C GLU A 57 -12.18 -14.05 -2.49
N THR A 58 -13.40 -13.49 -2.52
CA THR A 58 -13.84 -12.61 -3.61
C THR A 58 -13.04 -11.31 -3.65
N LEU A 59 -12.67 -10.77 -2.48
CA LEU A 59 -11.84 -9.57 -2.37
C LEU A 59 -10.40 -9.85 -2.84
N ILE A 60 -9.83 -10.98 -2.42
CA ILE A 60 -8.50 -11.44 -2.87
C ILE A 60 -8.48 -11.62 -4.39
N GLN A 61 -9.50 -12.27 -4.95
CA GLN A 61 -9.58 -12.50 -6.38
C GLN A 61 -9.71 -11.19 -7.16
N LYS A 62 -10.53 -10.25 -6.68
CA LYS A 62 -10.63 -8.91 -7.25
C LYS A 62 -9.31 -8.14 -7.19
N MET A 63 -8.57 -8.27 -6.09
CA MET A 63 -7.25 -7.65 -5.95
C MET A 63 -6.23 -8.25 -6.93
N ARG A 64 -6.19 -9.58 -7.09
CA ARG A 64 -5.35 -10.24 -8.11
C ARG A 64 -5.68 -9.78 -9.52
N TRP A 65 -6.97 -9.67 -9.82
CA TRP A 65 -7.45 -9.17 -11.10
C TRP A 65 -7.07 -7.69 -11.32
N TRP A 66 -7.18 -6.85 -10.29
CA TRP A 66 -6.75 -5.45 -10.35
C TRP A 66 -5.26 -5.36 -10.68
N LEU A 67 -4.41 -6.11 -9.99
CA LEU A 67 -2.98 -6.14 -10.28
C LEU A 67 -2.69 -6.60 -11.71
N ALA A 68 -3.46 -7.56 -12.23
CA ALA A 68 -3.28 -8.09 -13.57
C ALA A 68 -3.60 -7.09 -14.69
N ILE A 69 -4.54 -6.19 -14.44
CA ILE A 69 -4.93 -5.16 -15.41
C ILE A 69 -3.95 -4.01 -15.41
N HIS A 70 -3.44 -3.65 -14.23
CA HIS A 70 -2.58 -2.49 -14.08
C HIS A 70 -1.09 -2.80 -14.23
N HIS A 71 -0.69 -4.07 -14.16
CA HIS A 71 0.68 -4.52 -14.34
C HIS A 71 0.76 -5.72 -15.29
N ASN A 72 1.66 -5.63 -16.28
CA ASN A 72 1.91 -6.73 -17.23
C ASN A 72 2.53 -7.96 -16.57
N SER A 73 3.20 -7.78 -15.43
CA SER A 73 3.82 -8.84 -14.61
C SER A 73 3.64 -8.50 -13.13
N PHE A 74 3.50 -9.53 -12.30
CA PHE A 74 3.47 -9.37 -10.84
C PHE A 74 4.86 -9.13 -10.22
N ALA A 75 5.94 -9.30 -11.00
CA ALA A 75 7.29 -9.09 -10.50
C ALA A 75 7.52 -7.66 -9.99
N ALA A 76 7.08 -6.63 -10.73
CA ALA A 76 7.24 -5.23 -10.33
C ALA A 76 6.50 -4.86 -9.03
N PRO A 77 5.17 -5.11 -8.88
CA PRO A 77 4.49 -4.81 -7.63
C PRO A 77 5.01 -5.64 -6.46
N LEU A 78 5.41 -6.91 -6.68
CA LEU A 78 6.01 -7.73 -5.62
C LEU A 78 7.39 -7.24 -5.20
N ALA A 79 8.23 -6.79 -6.13
CA ALA A 79 9.52 -6.18 -5.81
C ALA A 79 9.36 -4.86 -5.05
N ALA A 80 8.36 -4.04 -5.40
CA ALA A 80 8.04 -2.85 -4.63
C ALA A 80 7.58 -3.20 -3.20
N VAL A 81 6.70 -4.19 -3.03
CA VAL A 81 6.29 -4.69 -1.71
C VAL A 81 7.51 -5.19 -0.93
N HIS A 82 8.40 -5.91 -1.60
CA HIS A 82 9.61 -6.44 -1.02
C HIS A 82 10.54 -5.34 -0.50
N ALA A 83 10.90 -4.37 -1.34
CA ALA A 83 11.69 -3.21 -0.96
C ALA A 83 11.03 -2.41 0.17
N LEU A 84 9.70 -2.24 0.11
CA LEU A 84 8.94 -1.61 1.18
C LEU A 84 8.99 -2.36 2.49
N ARG A 85 9.08 -3.70 2.48
CA ARG A 85 9.14 -4.54 3.68
C ARG A 85 10.55 -4.64 4.25
N GLN A 86 11.59 -4.30 3.48
CA GLN A 86 12.95 -4.08 4.01
C GLN A 86 12.99 -2.82 4.88
N LEU A 87 12.27 -1.77 4.48
CA LEU A 87 11.84 -0.73 5.40
C LEU A 87 10.75 -1.35 6.31
N PRO A 88 10.65 -1.03 7.59
CA PRO A 88 9.56 -1.58 8.42
C PRO A 88 8.22 -0.89 8.05
N CYS A 89 7.74 -1.07 6.81
CA CYS A 89 6.43 -0.63 6.34
C CYS A 89 5.39 -1.72 6.57
N CYS A 90 4.17 -1.32 6.90
CA CYS A 90 3.05 -2.24 7.01
C CYS A 90 2.46 -2.62 5.66
N TYR A 91 1.74 -3.74 5.57
CA TYR A 91 1.17 -4.23 4.33
C TYR A 91 0.06 -3.34 3.78
N HIS A 92 -0.66 -2.59 4.63
CA HIS A 92 -1.58 -1.55 4.16
C HIS A 92 -0.85 -0.44 3.38
N CYS A 93 0.34 -0.04 3.82
CA CYS A 93 1.17 0.89 3.06
C CYS A 93 1.70 0.23 1.79
N CYS A 94 2.04 -1.06 1.81
CA CYS A 94 2.40 -1.80 0.59
C CYS A 94 1.27 -1.76 -0.46
N LEU A 95 0.02 -2.01 -0.07
CA LEU A 95 -1.15 -1.89 -0.96
C LEU A 95 -1.23 -0.50 -1.60
N ARG A 96 -1.03 0.56 -0.79
CA ARG A 96 -1.07 1.96 -1.27
C ARG A 96 0.01 2.26 -2.29
N PHE A 97 1.24 1.85 -2.02
CA PHE A 97 2.35 2.12 -2.93
C PHE A 97 2.22 1.34 -4.22
N VAL A 98 1.71 0.10 -4.17
CA VAL A 98 1.35 -0.68 -5.37
C VAL A 98 0.15 -0.08 -6.13
N GLY A 99 -0.57 0.87 -5.52
CA GLY A 99 -1.64 1.61 -6.17
C GLY A 99 -3.01 0.94 -6.07
N ILE A 100 -3.18 -0.07 -5.22
CA ILE A 100 -4.43 -0.83 -5.16
C ILE A 100 -5.50 0.03 -4.47
N GLN A 101 -6.52 0.41 -5.24
CA GLN A 101 -7.67 1.21 -4.78
C GLN A 101 -8.96 0.42 -4.75
N GLN A 102 -9.09 -0.60 -5.62
CA GLN A 102 -10.32 -1.36 -5.75
C GLN A 102 -10.07 -2.86 -5.58
N PRO A 103 -10.89 -3.55 -4.77
CA PRO A 103 -11.96 -3.00 -3.94
C PRO A 103 -11.40 -2.34 -2.67
N TRP A 104 -11.87 -1.14 -2.29
CA TRP A 104 -11.38 -0.46 -1.07
C TRP A 104 -11.49 -1.31 0.21
N LYS A 105 -12.44 -2.26 0.24
CA LYS A 105 -12.62 -3.18 1.37
C LYS A 105 -11.39 -4.06 1.65
N ILE A 106 -10.43 -4.20 0.74
CA ILE A 106 -9.17 -4.91 1.05
C ILE A 106 -8.41 -4.29 2.21
N TYR A 107 -8.57 -2.97 2.44
CA TYR A 107 -7.90 -2.29 3.54
C TYR A 107 -8.48 -2.69 4.91
N THR A 108 -9.59 -3.42 4.98
CA THR A 108 -10.13 -3.93 6.25
C THR A 108 -9.43 -5.21 6.71
N PHE A 109 -8.59 -5.80 5.88
CA PHE A 109 -7.87 -7.03 6.22
C PHE A 109 -6.83 -6.78 7.31
N THR A 110 -6.55 -7.81 8.10
CA THR A 110 -5.47 -7.73 9.09
C THR A 110 -4.11 -7.75 8.39
N GLU A 111 -3.08 -7.23 9.05
CA GLU A 111 -1.70 -7.30 8.53
C GLU A 111 -1.29 -8.75 8.20
N LYS A 112 -1.73 -9.74 8.99
CA LYS A 112 -1.48 -11.17 8.74
C LYS A 112 -2.18 -11.68 7.48
N HIS A 113 -3.42 -11.25 7.24
CA HIS A 113 -4.15 -11.62 6.01
C HIS A 113 -3.47 -11.03 4.77
N LEU A 114 -3.01 -9.78 4.86
CA LEU A 114 -2.27 -9.14 3.77
C LEU A 114 -0.89 -9.77 3.55
N GLU A 115 -0.18 -10.12 4.61
CA GLU A 115 1.07 -10.88 4.55
C GLU A 115 0.89 -12.21 3.81
N SER A 116 -0.13 -12.99 4.21
CA SER A 116 -0.49 -14.24 3.56
C SER A 116 -0.83 -14.01 2.09
N PHE A 117 -1.59 -12.95 1.78
CA PHE A 117 -1.91 -12.59 0.40
C PHE A 117 -0.66 -12.37 -0.46
N PHE A 118 0.26 -11.51 -0.03
CA PHE A 118 1.48 -11.23 -0.80
C PHE A 118 2.40 -12.45 -0.90
N THR A 119 2.47 -13.26 0.15
CA THR A 119 3.23 -14.52 0.13
C THR A 119 2.63 -15.50 -0.87
N ASN A 120 1.31 -15.68 -0.88
CA ASN A 120 0.61 -16.54 -1.84
C ASN A 120 0.66 -16.00 -3.26
N LEU A 121 0.87 -14.69 -3.44
CA LEU A 121 1.02 -14.08 -4.75
C LEU A 121 2.39 -14.40 -5.38
N LEU A 122 3.41 -14.76 -4.59
CA LEU A 122 4.71 -15.23 -5.09
C LEU A 122 4.58 -16.56 -5.85
N GLU A 123 3.59 -17.38 -5.50
CA GLU A 123 3.33 -18.67 -6.15
C GLU A 123 2.50 -18.54 -7.43
N ASP A 124 2.10 -17.32 -7.81
CA ASP A 124 1.30 -17.11 -9.01
C ASP A 124 2.14 -17.38 -10.27
N PRO A 125 1.62 -18.12 -11.28
CA PRO A 125 2.34 -18.40 -12.52
C PRO A 125 2.82 -17.18 -13.31
N ARG A 126 2.27 -15.99 -13.02
CA ARG A 126 2.68 -14.71 -13.63
C ARG A 126 3.92 -14.10 -12.98
N VAL A 127 4.39 -14.69 -11.88
CA VAL A 127 5.72 -14.41 -11.34
C VAL A 127 6.70 -15.33 -12.06
N GLU A 128 7.47 -14.75 -12.97
CA GLU A 128 8.49 -15.52 -13.70
C GLU A 128 9.52 -16.09 -12.73
N LYS A 129 9.94 -17.34 -12.99
CA LYS A 129 10.83 -18.14 -12.12
C LYS A 129 12.09 -17.42 -11.61
N PRO A 130 12.82 -16.63 -12.42
CA PRO A 130 14.03 -15.99 -11.90
C PRO A 130 13.72 -14.93 -10.83
N TYR A 131 12.59 -14.22 -10.94
CA TYR A 131 12.15 -13.29 -9.89
C TYR A 131 11.69 -14.00 -8.61
N LEU A 132 11.03 -15.15 -8.75
CA LEU A 132 10.54 -15.94 -7.61
C LEU A 132 11.68 -16.35 -6.68
N THR A 133 12.81 -16.81 -7.22
CA THR A 133 14.00 -17.19 -6.43
C THR A 133 14.59 -15.99 -5.66
N ILE A 134 14.62 -14.81 -6.30
CA ILE A 134 15.16 -13.60 -5.68
C ILE A 134 14.23 -13.09 -4.58
N LEU A 135 12.93 -13.02 -4.86
CA LEU A 135 11.93 -12.55 -3.90
C LEU A 135 11.83 -13.47 -2.68
N ARG A 136 11.95 -14.80 -2.86
CA ARG A 136 11.96 -15.76 -1.74
C ARG A 136 13.23 -15.67 -0.88
N SER A 137 14.40 -15.49 -1.49
CA SER A 137 15.67 -15.42 -0.75
C SER A 137 15.82 -14.14 0.07
N THR A 138 14.97 -13.15 -0.17
CA THR A 138 15.11 -11.82 0.40
C THR A 138 13.95 -11.46 1.33
N VAL A 139 12.96 -12.34 1.55
CA VAL A 139 11.73 -12.04 2.31
C VAL A 139 12.06 -11.35 3.64
N PRO A 140 11.65 -10.07 3.82
CA PRO A 140 12.04 -9.31 5.00
C PRO A 140 11.30 -9.84 6.23
N THR A 141 12.05 -10.08 7.30
CA THR A 141 11.55 -10.63 8.58
C THR A 141 11.09 -9.55 9.56
N ASN A 142 10.91 -8.31 9.11
CA ASN A 142 10.54 -7.20 9.98
C ASN A 142 9.23 -7.51 10.71
N PRO A 143 9.22 -7.54 12.05
CA PRO A 143 8.04 -7.97 12.79
C PRO A 143 6.89 -6.97 12.60
N LEU A 144 5.68 -7.52 12.44
CA LEU A 144 4.45 -6.73 12.25
C LEU A 144 4.09 -5.82 13.44
N SER A 145 4.73 -6.04 14.59
CA SER A 145 4.55 -5.23 15.80
C SER A 145 5.25 -3.86 15.73
N VAL A 146 6.18 -3.66 14.80
CA VAL A 146 6.91 -2.40 14.67
C VAL A 146 6.03 -1.36 13.96
N PRO A 147 5.93 -0.13 14.50
CA PRO A 147 5.20 0.95 13.85
C PRO A 147 5.74 1.22 12.45
N CYS A 148 4.83 1.32 11.49
CA CYS A 148 5.16 1.54 10.09
C CYS A 148 5.92 2.86 9.90
N VAL A 149 7.06 2.86 9.21
CA VAL A 149 7.85 4.09 8.98
C VAL A 149 7.13 5.12 8.10
N VAL A 150 6.19 4.68 7.25
CA VAL A 150 5.40 5.57 6.38
C VAL A 150 4.23 6.17 7.12
N CYS A 151 3.37 5.33 7.71
CA CYS A 151 2.10 5.79 8.30
C CYS A 151 2.17 5.97 9.81
N LEU A 152 3.29 5.65 10.47
CA LEU A 152 3.47 5.74 11.91
C LEU A 152 2.37 5.01 12.71
N GLY A 153 1.96 3.83 12.24
CA GLY A 153 0.88 3.08 12.86
C GLY A 153 -0.53 3.54 12.51
N THR A 154 -0.70 4.65 11.78
CA THR A 154 -2.03 5.20 11.45
C THR A 154 -2.92 4.19 10.75
N LEU A 155 -2.42 3.49 9.72
CA LEU A 155 -3.20 2.44 9.03
C LEU A 155 -3.22 1.12 9.78
N GLN A 156 -2.13 0.76 10.48
CA GLN A 156 -2.05 -0.47 11.27
C GLN A 156 -3.13 -0.49 12.37
N ASN A 157 -3.40 0.67 12.97
CA ASN A 157 -4.28 0.81 14.12
C ASN A 157 -5.62 1.51 13.78
N ALA A 158 -5.86 1.89 12.52
CA ALA A 158 -7.06 2.64 12.11
C ALA A 158 -8.37 1.94 12.51
N GLY A 159 -8.39 0.60 12.42
CA GLY A 159 -9.53 -0.23 12.76
C GLY A 159 -9.54 -0.75 14.20
N SER A 160 -8.56 -0.35 15.02
CA SER A 160 -8.47 -0.80 16.42
C SER A 160 -9.57 -0.15 17.28
N PRO A 161 -10.13 -0.89 18.26
CA PRO A 161 -11.10 -0.34 19.21
C PRO A 161 -10.50 0.86 19.97
N ASP A 162 -9.21 0.78 20.34
CA ASP A 162 -8.48 1.84 21.05
C ASP A 162 -8.50 3.18 20.31
N PHE A 163 -8.54 3.16 18.98
CA PHE A 163 -8.62 4.37 18.16
C PHE A 163 -10.06 4.85 17.94
N VAL A 164 -10.98 3.94 17.61
CA VAL A 164 -12.34 4.30 17.18
C VAL A 164 -13.30 4.53 18.35
N ASP A 165 -13.19 3.75 19.42
CA ASP A 165 -14.12 3.82 20.56
C ASP A 165 -14.11 5.17 21.27
N PRO A 166 -12.97 5.87 21.44
CA PRO A 166 -12.97 7.25 21.96
C PRO A 166 -13.73 8.22 21.07
N ILE A 167 -13.71 8.03 19.74
CA ILE A 167 -14.45 8.87 18.79
C ILE A 167 -15.95 8.57 18.90
N LEU A 168 -16.31 7.28 18.95
CA LEU A 168 -17.70 6.82 19.09
C LEU A 168 -18.31 7.25 20.43
N SER A 169 -17.59 7.11 21.53
CA SER A 169 -18.06 7.48 22.86
C SER A 169 -18.32 8.98 22.97
N LYS A 170 -17.40 9.82 22.48
CA LYS A 170 -17.62 11.27 22.37
C LYS A 170 -18.81 11.60 21.48
N SER A 171 -18.90 11.00 20.30
CA SER A 171 -20.03 11.24 19.40
C SER A 171 -21.38 10.87 20.01
N LYS A 172 -21.45 9.79 20.81
CA LYS A 172 -22.68 9.35 21.50
C LYS A 172 -23.02 10.27 22.69
N ALA A 173 -22.01 10.78 23.41
CA ALA A 173 -22.20 11.66 24.55
C ALA A 173 -22.87 12.99 24.17
N GLU A 174 -22.59 13.50 22.97
CA GLU A 174 -23.12 14.77 22.45
C GLU A 174 -24.61 14.71 22.03
N LYS A 175 -25.21 13.51 21.92
CA LYS A 175 -26.64 13.30 21.61
C LYS A 175 -27.16 14.04 20.36
N TYR A 176 -26.34 14.21 19.33
CA TYR A 176 -26.78 14.83 18.08
C TYR A 176 -27.85 13.97 17.38
N ARG A 177 -28.92 14.61 16.88
CA ARG A 177 -29.84 14.00 15.91
C ARG A 177 -29.27 14.18 14.51
N VAL A 178 -28.71 13.12 13.95
CA VAL A 178 -28.07 13.11 12.63
C VAL A 178 -28.62 11.96 11.80
N LEU A 179 -28.81 12.20 10.51
CA LEU A 179 -29.20 11.18 9.52
C LEU A 179 -27.96 10.55 8.87
N ASP A 180 -26.96 11.39 8.58
CA ASP A 180 -25.70 11.03 7.97
C ASP A 180 -24.55 11.77 8.66
N PHE A 181 -23.31 11.33 8.41
CA PHE A 181 -22.11 12.03 8.84
C PHE A 181 -21.05 12.09 7.72
N SER A 182 -20.26 13.15 7.73
CA SER A 182 -19.03 13.27 6.95
C SER A 182 -17.81 13.15 7.86
N PHE A 183 -16.81 12.36 7.48
CA PHE A 183 -15.57 12.23 8.23
C PHE A 183 -14.45 13.03 7.56
N THR A 184 -13.98 14.07 8.26
CA THR A 184 -12.87 14.91 7.81
C THR A 184 -11.65 14.64 8.68
N LEU A 185 -10.53 14.35 8.03
CA LEU A 185 -9.27 14.07 8.71
C LEU A 185 -8.15 14.96 8.17
N THR A 186 -7.27 15.37 9.07
CA THR A 186 -6.03 16.08 8.76
C THR A 186 -4.86 15.19 9.13
N LEU A 187 -3.94 14.97 8.18
CA LEU A 187 -2.71 14.24 8.43
C LEU A 187 -1.61 15.20 8.88
N PRO A 188 -0.68 14.75 9.75
CA PRO A 188 0.49 15.55 10.08
C PRO A 188 1.33 15.80 8.81
N PRO A 189 1.88 17.02 8.60
CA PRO A 189 2.70 17.33 7.42
C PRO A 189 3.88 16.37 7.23
N GLY A 190 4.43 15.85 8.33
CA GLY A 190 5.48 14.82 8.31
C GLY A 190 5.09 13.53 7.59
N ALA A 191 3.79 13.21 7.49
CA ALA A 191 3.33 12.08 6.69
C ALA A 191 3.61 12.30 5.19
N LEU A 192 3.47 13.53 4.68
CA LEU A 192 3.78 13.85 3.29
C LEU A 192 5.27 13.68 2.99
N VAL A 193 6.12 14.16 3.90
CA VAL A 193 7.59 14.03 3.79
C VAL A 193 8.00 12.56 3.76
N ARG A 194 7.45 11.73 4.67
CA ARG A 194 7.72 10.28 4.70
C ARG A 194 7.23 9.58 3.43
N ASN A 195 6.04 9.92 2.95
CA ASN A 195 5.47 9.35 1.73
C ASN A 195 6.37 9.65 0.51
N HIS A 196 6.86 10.88 0.42
CA HIS A 196 7.80 11.29 -0.63
C HIS A 196 9.16 10.61 -0.50
N ALA A 197 9.73 10.56 0.70
CA ALA A 197 11.02 9.90 0.95
C ALA A 197 10.99 8.40 0.57
N VAL A 198 9.91 7.70 0.92
CA VAL A 198 9.75 6.29 0.53
C VAL A 198 9.51 6.12 -0.97
N ARG A 199 8.79 7.05 -1.63
CA ARG A 199 8.69 7.07 -3.10
C ARG A 199 10.07 7.19 -3.76
N LEU A 200 10.92 8.10 -3.29
CA LEU A 200 12.28 8.25 -3.80
C LEU A 200 13.14 7.00 -3.55
N HIS A 201 13.07 6.44 -2.33
CA HIS A 201 13.78 5.21 -2.00
C HIS A 201 13.35 4.04 -2.90
N LEU A 202 12.05 3.87 -3.15
CA LEU A 202 11.57 2.84 -4.06
C LEU A 202 12.01 3.07 -5.50
N ALA A 203 12.00 4.32 -5.98
CA ALA A 203 12.49 4.64 -7.31
C ALA A 203 13.98 4.25 -7.47
N GLU A 204 14.80 4.58 -6.47
CA GLU A 204 16.19 4.16 -6.40
C GLU A 204 16.31 2.64 -6.37
N GLN A 205 15.63 1.93 -5.46
CA GLN A 205 15.73 0.47 -5.36
C GLN A 205 15.28 -0.26 -6.63
N LEU A 206 14.16 0.15 -7.23
CA LEU A 206 13.65 -0.49 -8.45
C LEU A 206 14.54 -0.21 -9.67
N SER A 207 15.11 1.01 -9.77
CA SER A 207 16.09 1.32 -10.81
C SER A 207 17.37 0.50 -10.66
N LEU A 208 17.88 0.36 -9.43
CA LEU A 208 19.06 -0.45 -9.13
C LEU A 208 18.84 -1.94 -9.43
N GLN A 209 17.60 -2.42 -9.28
CA GLN A 209 17.23 -3.81 -9.58
C GLN A 209 16.94 -4.04 -11.07
N ASN A 210 17.07 -3.04 -11.95
CA ASN A 210 16.75 -3.16 -13.39
C ASN A 210 15.35 -3.72 -13.68
N ILE A 211 14.42 -3.67 -12.73
CA ILE A 211 13.08 -4.23 -12.92
C ILE A 211 12.37 -3.32 -13.94
N PRO A 212 11.87 -3.88 -15.06
CA PRO A 212 11.33 -3.08 -16.15
C PRO A 212 10.28 -2.13 -15.59
N THR A 213 10.54 -0.85 -15.81
CA THR A 213 9.96 0.32 -15.13
C THR A 213 8.50 0.55 -15.52
N GLY A 214 7.64 -0.43 -15.26
CA GLY A 214 6.18 -0.31 -15.31
C GLY A 214 5.57 0.12 -13.98
N PHE A 215 6.39 0.41 -12.97
CA PHE A 215 5.90 0.90 -11.68
C PHE A 215 5.63 2.40 -11.76
N ASP A 216 4.34 2.73 -11.84
CA ASP A 216 3.88 4.11 -11.94
C ASP A 216 3.63 4.67 -10.53
N PHE A 217 4.53 5.55 -10.09
CA PHE A 217 4.43 6.19 -8.79
C PHE A 217 3.29 7.21 -8.68
N ASP A 218 2.67 7.61 -9.79
CA ASP A 218 1.52 8.51 -9.77
C ASP A 218 0.22 7.78 -9.42
N LYS A 219 0.25 6.43 -9.46
CA LYS A 219 -0.84 5.58 -8.97
C LYS A 219 -0.77 5.32 -7.47
N VAL A 220 0.26 5.80 -6.76
CA VAL A 220 0.38 5.63 -5.31
C VAL A 220 -0.83 6.25 -4.62
N VAL A 221 -1.51 5.45 -3.80
CA VAL A 221 -2.69 5.89 -3.07
C VAL A 221 -2.30 6.79 -1.90
N ASP A 222 -2.93 7.96 -1.82
CA ASP A 222 -2.74 8.88 -0.70
C ASP A 222 -3.12 8.25 0.64
N LEU A 223 -2.33 8.49 1.69
CA LEU A 223 -2.57 7.96 3.04
C LEU A 223 -3.96 8.32 3.57
N LYS A 224 -4.42 9.52 3.19
CA LYS A 224 -5.67 10.10 3.66
C LYS A 224 -6.85 9.20 3.30
N GLU A 225 -6.88 8.65 2.10
CA GLU A 225 -8.08 7.98 1.60
C GLU A 225 -8.39 6.62 2.28
N PRO A 226 -7.48 5.64 2.34
CA PRO A 226 -7.74 4.40 3.05
C PRO A 226 -7.93 4.63 4.54
N PHE A 227 -7.21 5.60 5.14
CA PHE A 227 -7.41 5.94 6.54
C PHE A 227 -8.82 6.48 6.79
N ARG A 228 -9.28 7.41 5.94
CA ARG A 228 -10.63 7.98 5.98
C ARG A 228 -11.69 6.88 5.89
N LEU A 229 -11.56 5.98 4.93
CA LEU A 229 -12.53 4.91 4.68
C LEU A 229 -12.57 3.92 5.84
N LEU A 230 -11.43 3.48 6.37
CA LEU A 230 -11.38 2.54 7.48
C LEU A 230 -12.07 3.07 8.73
N VAL A 231 -11.75 4.31 9.10
CA VAL A 231 -12.35 4.95 10.27
C VAL A 231 -13.83 5.24 10.02
N ALA A 232 -14.19 5.74 8.83
CA ALA A 232 -15.58 6.02 8.48
C ALA A 232 -16.46 4.77 8.50
N TRP A 233 -15.99 3.63 7.99
CA TRP A 233 -16.76 2.38 8.05
C TRP A 233 -16.98 1.92 9.48
N ARG A 234 -15.96 1.97 10.34
CA ARG A 234 -16.11 1.64 11.76
C ARG A 234 -17.07 2.57 12.49
N ILE A 235 -17.02 3.87 12.20
CA ILE A 235 -17.97 4.84 12.76
C ILE A 235 -19.39 4.54 12.27
N ALA A 236 -19.56 4.27 10.97
CA ALA A 236 -20.85 3.94 10.38
C ALA A 236 -21.46 2.68 11.02
N GLU A 237 -20.66 1.63 11.24
CA GLU A 237 -21.05 0.42 11.97
C GLU A 237 -21.47 0.75 13.41
N GLY A 238 -20.69 1.57 14.12
CA GLY A 238 -20.90 1.88 15.54
C GLY A 238 -22.10 2.80 15.84
N ILE A 239 -22.48 3.68 14.91
CA ILE A 239 -23.60 4.64 15.06
C ILE A 239 -24.83 4.21 14.23
N ARG A 240 -24.70 3.19 13.36
CA ARG A 240 -25.74 2.74 12.41
C ARG A 240 -26.22 3.85 11.46
N LEU A 241 -25.30 4.73 11.06
CA LEU A 241 -25.57 5.82 10.12
C LEU A 241 -24.84 5.58 8.80
N LYS A 242 -25.35 6.19 7.72
CA LYS A 242 -24.65 6.15 6.43
C LYS A 242 -23.56 7.21 6.41
N HIS A 243 -22.39 6.81 5.95
CA HIS A 243 -21.31 7.75 5.65
C HIS A 243 -21.60 8.40 4.28
N ASN A 244 -21.72 9.73 4.27
CA ASN A 244 -21.95 10.50 3.06
C ASN A 244 -20.91 11.64 2.98
N PRO A 245 -20.02 11.63 1.97
CA PRO A 245 -18.93 12.60 1.88
C PRO A 245 -19.38 14.04 1.61
N TYR A 246 -20.63 14.26 1.19
CA TYR A 246 -21.16 15.56 0.77
C TYR A 246 -22.11 16.22 1.79
N VAL A 247 -22.13 15.76 3.05
CA VAL A 247 -23.07 16.25 4.08
C VAL A 247 -22.59 17.54 4.74
N SER A 248 -23.55 18.39 5.15
CA SER A 248 -23.34 19.66 5.86
C SER A 248 -22.78 19.56 7.29
N ARG A 249 -22.67 18.36 7.88
CA ARG A 249 -22.04 18.16 9.20
C ARG A 249 -20.82 17.25 9.12
N GLN A 250 -19.70 17.77 9.64
CA GLN A 250 -18.38 17.16 9.59
C GLN A 250 -17.99 16.69 11.00
N VAL A 251 -17.67 15.40 11.12
CA VAL A 251 -16.94 14.84 12.26
C VAL A 251 -15.47 15.09 11.99
N TRP A 252 -14.83 15.86 12.87
CA TRP A 252 -13.42 16.20 12.77
C TRP A 252 -12.62 15.28 13.69
N ALA A 253 -11.71 14.50 13.12
CA ALA A 253 -10.66 13.84 13.89
C ALA A 253 -9.31 14.47 13.56
N VAL A 254 -8.66 15.02 14.58
CA VAL A 254 -7.26 15.48 14.49
C VAL A 254 -6.39 14.33 14.97
N CYS A 255 -5.69 13.66 14.05
CA CYS A 255 -4.64 12.72 14.41
C CYS A 255 -3.46 13.50 14.96
N THR A 256 -3.27 13.46 16.28
CA THR A 256 -2.04 13.91 16.92
C THR A 256 -1.15 12.69 17.13
N CYS A 257 -0.01 12.62 16.44
CA CYS A 257 1.04 11.66 16.78
C CYS A 257 1.62 12.11 18.13
N ARG A 258 1.38 11.34 19.18
CA ARG A 258 2.14 11.45 20.43
C ARG A 258 3.39 10.59 20.33
#